data_AF-A0A9E3YEM9-F1
#
_entry.id   AF-A0A9E3YEM9-F1
#
_cell.length_a   1.000
_cell.length_b   1.000
_cell.length_c   1.000
_cell.angle_alpha   90.00
_cell.angle_beta   90.00
_cell.angle_gamma   90.00
#
_symmetry.space_group_name_H-M   'P 1'
#
loop_
_entity.id
_entity.type
_entity.pdbx_description
1 polymer ?
#
loop_
_entity_poly.entity_id
_entity_poly.type
_entity_poly.pdbx_seq_one_letter_code
_entity_poly.pdbx_strand_id
1 'polypeptide(L)'
;MERSKIVEIELEFERMLAQSRELSVFRRNPTTWEFLLLLAQSEQGAMDGLYSTIDAVQTRYLGNSALLKFIRERRDHGDLRFLEADKKSKWIIQVDQKLIEHLETLLRWRDDELIAASARPNHEPATRFAAPPAKSES
;
A
#
# COMPACT_ATOMS: atom_id res chain seq x y z
N MET A 1 4.21 13.59 25.15
CA MET A 1 3.56 13.82 23.84
C MET A 1 3.09 12.46 23.37
N GLU A 2 1.80 12.16 23.51
CA GLU A 2 1.23 10.93 22.93
C GLU A 2 1.42 10.99 21.42
N ARG A 3 2.06 9.99 20.84
CA ARG A 3 2.13 9.86 19.38
C ARG A 3 0.77 9.37 18.90
N SER A 4 0.32 9.87 17.75
CA SER A 4 -0.92 9.42 17.14
C SER A 4 -0.84 7.91 16.90
N LYS A 5 -1.80 7.15 17.46
CA LYS A 5 -1.91 5.69 17.26
C LYS A 5 -1.91 5.30 15.78
N ILE A 6 -2.47 6.16 14.93
CA ILE A 6 -2.44 6.02 13.47
C ILE A 6 -1.00 5.94 12.94
N VAL A 7 -0.11 6.83 13.40
CA VAL A 7 1.29 6.85 12.97
C VAL A 7 2.03 5.59 13.43
N GLU A 8 1.69 5.05 14.61
CA GLU A 8 2.27 3.78 15.07
C GLU A 8 1.87 2.60 14.18
N ILE A 9 0.61 2.57 13.75
CA ILE A 9 0.09 1.53 12.84
C ILE A 9 0.81 1.60 11.49
N GLU A 10 0.96 2.79 10.92
CA GLU A 10 1.69 2.97 9.66
C GLU A 10 3.16 2.56 9.77
N LEU A 11 3.82 2.88 10.90
CA LEU A 11 5.20 2.44 11.13
C LEU A 11 5.33 0.92 11.19
N GLU A 12 4.36 0.25 11.81
CA GLU A 12 4.37 -1.20 11.89
C GLU A 12 4.05 -1.85 10.54
N PHE A 13 3.12 -1.28 9.77
CA PHE A 13 2.86 -1.67 8.38
C PHE A 13 4.14 -1.64 7.53
N GLU A 14 4.90 -0.53 7.59
CA GLU A 14 6.16 -0.42 6.85
C GLU A 14 7.21 -1.46 7.31
N ARG A 15 7.26 -1.80 8.60
CA ARG A 15 8.16 -2.83 9.12
C ARG A 15 7.77 -4.23 8.65
N MET A 16 6.48 -4.55 8.64
CA MET A 16 5.97 -5.82 8.13
C MET A 16 6.26 -5.96 6.63
N LEU A 17 6.04 -4.90 5.84
CA LEU A 17 6.42 -4.86 4.43
C LEU A 17 7.92 -5.08 4.22
N ALA A 18 8.76 -4.47 5.06
CA ALA A 18 10.22 -4.61 4.97
C ALA A 18 10.71 -6.05 5.28
N GLN A 19 9.95 -6.83 6.04
CA GLN A 19 10.26 -8.24 6.33
C GLN A 19 9.88 -9.18 5.17
N SER A 20 8.95 -8.79 4.31
CA SER A 20 8.64 -9.54 3.09
C SER A 20 9.75 -9.38 2.06
N ARG A 21 10.39 -10.48 1.68
CA ARG A 21 11.44 -10.47 0.65
C ARG A 21 10.91 -9.95 -0.69
N GLU A 22 9.69 -10.33 -1.05
CA GLU A 22 9.06 -10.02 -2.33
C GLU A 22 8.46 -8.60 -2.33
N LEU A 23 7.60 -8.28 -1.35
CA LEU A 23 6.92 -6.97 -1.30
C LEU A 23 7.88 -5.82 -1.02
N SER A 24 8.92 -6.03 -0.20
CA SER A 24 9.91 -4.99 0.09
C SER A 24 10.62 -4.50 -1.18
N VAL A 25 10.78 -5.35 -2.20
CA VAL A 25 11.42 -4.97 -3.46
C VAL A 25 10.54 -3.98 -4.24
N PHE A 26 9.22 -4.20 -4.27
CA PHE A 26 8.28 -3.26 -4.87
C PHE A 26 8.14 -1.98 -4.03
N ARG A 27 8.19 -2.09 -2.69
CA ARG A 27 7.99 -0.96 -1.77
C ARG A 27 9.13 0.07 -1.79
N ARG A 28 10.37 -0.35 -2.13
CA ARG A 28 11.56 0.53 -2.16
C ARG A 28 11.44 1.73 -3.09
N ASN A 29 10.60 1.67 -4.11
CA ASN A 29 10.36 2.79 -5.01
C ASN A 29 8.85 3.04 -5.16
N PRO A 30 8.37 4.29 -5.01
CA PRO A 30 6.96 4.61 -5.16
C PRO A 30 6.36 4.19 -6.52
N THR A 31 7.14 4.28 -7.60
CA THR A 31 6.73 3.86 -8.95
C THR A 31 6.44 2.35 -9.02
N THR A 32 7.32 1.53 -8.44
CA THR A 32 7.15 0.07 -8.46
C THR A 32 6.06 -0.38 -7.50
N TRP A 33 5.86 0.35 -6.41
CA TRP A 33 4.76 0.11 -5.48
C TRP A 33 3.40 0.38 -6.15
N GLU A 34 3.23 1.54 -6.79
CA GLU A 34 2.02 1.84 -7.55
C GLU A 34 1.77 0.81 -8.65
N PHE A 35 2.82 0.44 -9.40
CA PHE A 35 2.71 -0.58 -10.44
C PHE A 35 2.18 -1.91 -9.90
N LEU A 36 2.68 -2.37 -8.73
CA LEU A 36 2.17 -3.57 -8.08
C LEU A 36 0.68 -3.43 -7.74
N LEU A 37 0.28 -2.30 -7.15
CA LEU A 37 -1.10 -2.05 -6.78
C LEU A 37 -2.04 -1.99 -8.00
N LEU A 38 -1.59 -1.41 -9.11
CA LEU A 38 -2.34 -1.41 -10.38
C LEU A 38 -2.54 -2.83 -10.93
N LEU A 39 -1.50 -3.67 -10.87
CA LEU A 39 -1.64 -5.06 -11.26
C LEU A 39 -2.56 -5.85 -10.32
N ALA A 40 -2.52 -5.55 -9.02
CA ALA A 40 -3.33 -6.21 -8.00
C ALA A 40 -4.83 -5.86 -8.07
N GLN A 41 -5.21 -4.76 -8.74
CA GLN A 41 -6.62 -4.37 -8.91
C GLN A 41 -7.42 -5.33 -9.81
N SER A 42 -6.76 -6.18 -10.59
CA SER A 42 -7.40 -7.11 -11.51
C SER A 42 -6.93 -8.53 -11.22
N GLU A 43 -7.85 -9.43 -10.88
CA GLU A 43 -7.56 -10.86 -10.67
C GLU A 43 -6.92 -11.51 -11.92
N GLN A 44 -7.21 -10.97 -13.10
CA GLN A 44 -6.69 -11.47 -14.37
C GLN A 44 -5.39 -10.74 -14.79
N GLY A 45 -4.91 -9.82 -13.95
CA GLY A 45 -3.77 -8.95 -14.24
C GLY A 45 -4.13 -7.81 -15.20
N ALA A 46 -3.08 -7.20 -15.76
CA ALA A 46 -3.23 -6.10 -16.71
C ALA A 46 -3.71 -6.57 -18.09
N MET A 47 -5.04 -6.68 -18.24
CA MET A 47 -5.68 -7.13 -19.48
C MET A 47 -5.40 -6.20 -20.68
N ASP A 48 -5.17 -4.92 -20.44
CA ASP A 48 -4.84 -3.96 -21.50
C ASP A 48 -3.41 -4.08 -22.03
N GLY A 49 -2.58 -4.88 -21.34
CA GLY A 49 -1.19 -5.18 -21.66
C GLY A 49 -0.17 -4.45 -20.78
N LEU A 50 1.06 -4.99 -20.77
CA LEU A 50 2.20 -4.43 -20.03
C LEU A 50 2.38 -2.92 -20.21
N TYR A 51 2.46 -2.45 -21.46
CA TYR A 51 2.76 -1.05 -21.75
C TYR A 51 1.64 -0.11 -21.28
N SER A 52 0.38 -0.50 -21.48
CA SER A 52 -0.77 0.24 -20.97
C SER A 52 -0.72 0.43 -19.45
N THR A 53 -0.24 -0.59 -18.73
CA THR A 53 -0.08 -0.52 -17.27
C THR A 53 1.06 0.41 -16.87
N ILE A 54 2.21 0.33 -17.56
CA ILE A 54 3.32 1.28 -17.36
C ILE A 54 2.87 2.72 -17.61
N ASP A 55 2.06 2.93 -18.63
CA ASP A 55 1.56 4.26 -18.99
C ASP A 55 0.58 4.78 -17.93
N ALA A 56 -0.21 3.89 -17.31
CA ALA A 56 -1.14 4.22 -16.23
C ALA A 56 -0.45 4.60 -14.90
N VAL A 57 0.80 4.19 -14.66
CA VAL A 57 1.57 4.57 -13.46
C VAL A 57 1.78 6.09 -13.44
N GLN A 58 1.27 6.77 -12.42
CA GLN A 58 1.35 8.24 -12.30
C GLN A 58 2.59 8.69 -11.52
N THR A 59 3.10 7.84 -10.64
CA THR A 59 4.24 8.12 -9.77
C THR A 59 5.54 7.95 -10.55
N ARG A 60 6.09 9.03 -11.12
CA ARG A 60 7.24 9.00 -12.05
C ARG A 60 8.62 9.10 -11.37
N TYR A 61 8.89 8.30 -10.33
CA TYR A 61 10.22 8.24 -9.70
C TYR A 61 11.21 7.31 -10.41
N LEU A 62 10.73 6.51 -11.37
CA LEU A 62 11.53 5.72 -12.30
C LEU A 62 11.12 6.02 -13.74
N GLY A 63 12.10 6.19 -14.62
CA GLY A 63 11.86 6.24 -16.06
C GLY A 63 11.42 4.88 -16.61
N ASN A 64 10.71 4.88 -17.74
CA ASN A 64 10.13 3.68 -18.35
C ASN A 64 11.17 2.57 -18.59
N SER A 65 12.39 2.92 -19.02
CA SER A 65 13.48 1.94 -19.23
C SER A 65 13.89 1.23 -17.94
N ALA A 66 13.93 1.95 -16.82
CA ALA A 66 14.26 1.39 -15.51
C ALA A 66 13.10 0.52 -14.98
N LEU A 67 11.85 0.96 -15.17
CA LEU A 67 10.68 0.17 -14.81
C LEU A 67 10.60 -1.13 -15.63
N LEU A 68 10.84 -1.08 -16.95
CA LEU A 68 10.91 -2.28 -17.80
C LEU A 68 12.03 -3.23 -17.39
N LYS A 69 13.17 -2.70 -16.95
CA LYS A 69 14.26 -3.52 -16.38
C LYS A 69 13.79 -4.21 -15.10
N PHE A 70 13.20 -3.46 -14.17
CA PHE A 70 12.63 -3.98 -12.93
C PHE A 70 11.62 -5.09 -13.18
N ILE A 71 10.68 -4.88 -14.10
CA ILE A 71 9.64 -5.86 -14.45
C ILE A 71 10.25 -7.16 -15.01
N ARG A 72 11.27 -7.06 -15.86
CA ARG A 72 11.99 -8.24 -16.37
C ARG A 72 12.67 -9.02 -15.25
N GLU A 73 13.34 -8.32 -14.32
CA GLU A 73 13.94 -8.98 -13.15
C GLU A 73 12.87 -9.67 -12.29
N ARG A 74 11.73 -9.02 -12.04
CA ARG A 74 10.61 -9.62 -11.29
C ARG A 74 10.03 -10.85 -11.98
N ARG A 75 9.97 -10.85 -13.32
CA ARG A 75 9.61 -12.04 -14.10
C ARG A 75 10.61 -13.18 -13.88
N ASP A 76 11.90 -12.89 -13.96
CA ASP A 76 12.95 -13.90 -13.79
C ASP A 76 12.96 -14.49 -12.36
N HIS A 77 12.54 -13.69 -11.37
CA HIS A 77 12.35 -14.13 -9.98
C HIS A 77 11.04 -14.89 -9.72
N GLY A 78 10.11 -14.92 -10.68
CA GLY A 78 8.81 -15.59 -10.54
C GLY A 78 7.72 -14.74 -9.86
N ASP A 79 8.02 -13.48 -9.51
CA ASP A 79 7.06 -12.55 -8.89
C ASP A 79 5.99 -12.09 -9.90
N LEU A 80 6.35 -12.08 -11.20
CA LEU A 80 5.46 -11.73 -12.30
C LEU A 80 5.43 -12.83 -13.36
N ARG A 81 4.24 -13.11 -13.88
CA ARG A 81 3.99 -14.06 -14.97
C ARG A 81 3.58 -13.31 -16.22
N PHE A 82 4.18 -13.69 -17.34
CA PHE A 82 3.89 -13.13 -18.65
C PHE A 82 3.06 -14.15 -19.42
N LEU A 83 1.82 -13.80 -19.70
CA LEU A 83 0.90 -14.62 -20.50
C LEU A 83 0.79 -14.02 -21.90
N GLU A 84 0.76 -14.90 -22.90
CA GLU A 84 0.50 -14.51 -24.28
C GLU A 84 -1.01 -14.21 -24.42
N ALA A 85 -1.36 -13.04 -24.96
CA ALA A 85 -2.75 -12.72 -25.26
C ALA A 85 -3.18 -13.29 -26.61
N ASP A 86 -4.49 -13.55 -26.78
CA ASP A 86 -5.09 -14.02 -28.04
C ASP A 86 -4.77 -13.12 -29.25
N LYS A 87 -4.52 -11.82 -29.02
CA LYS A 87 -3.91 -10.92 -30.01
C LYS A 87 -2.39 -10.96 -29.83
N LYS A 88 -1.72 -11.61 -30.80
CA LYS A 88 -0.27 -11.88 -31.00
C LYS A 88 0.78 -10.80 -30.63
N SER A 89 0.38 -9.64 -30.13
CA SER A 89 1.26 -8.50 -29.83
C SER A 89 1.07 -7.91 -28.43
N LYS A 90 0.15 -8.43 -27.61
CA LYS A 90 -0.04 -7.98 -26.22
C LYS A 90 0.41 -9.06 -25.24
N TRP A 91 1.33 -8.70 -24.35
CA TRP A 91 1.67 -9.51 -23.17
C TRP A 91 0.77 -9.08 -22.02
N ILE A 92 0.06 -10.03 -21.44
CA ILE A 92 -0.64 -9.86 -20.17
C ILE A 92 0.35 -10.13 -19.05
N ILE A 93 0.34 -9.29 -18.03
CA ILE A 93 1.15 -9.48 -16.83
C ILE A 93 0.25 -9.76 -15.66
N GLN A 94 0.57 -10.84 -14.96
CA GLN A 94 -0.06 -11.23 -13.70
C GLN A 94 0.99 -11.25 -12.60
N VAL A 95 0.57 -10.86 -11.40
CA VAL A 95 1.38 -11.02 -10.20
C VAL A 95 1.24 -12.46 -9.71
N ASP A 96 2.28 -13.02 -9.12
CA ASP A 96 2.15 -14.31 -8.45
C ASP A 96 1.06 -14.27 -7.37
N GLN A 97 0.20 -15.29 -7.36
CA GLN A 97 -0.95 -15.33 -6.47
C GLN A 97 -0.55 -15.24 -4.99
N LYS A 98 0.56 -15.86 -4.58
CA LYS A 98 1.02 -15.80 -3.19
C LYS A 98 1.44 -14.38 -2.80
N LEU A 99 2.00 -13.63 -3.76
CA LEU A 99 2.39 -12.24 -3.55
C LEU A 99 1.16 -11.33 -3.38
N ILE A 100 0.09 -11.57 -4.16
CA ILE A 100 -1.19 -10.89 -4.00
C ILE A 100 -1.82 -11.21 -2.65
N GLU A 101 -1.94 -12.48 -2.28
CA GLU A 101 -2.49 -12.90 -1.00
C GLU A 101 -1.73 -12.28 0.19
N HIS A 102 -0.40 -12.21 0.09
CA HIS A 102 0.43 -11.56 1.09
C HIS A 102 0.19 -10.05 1.15
N LEU A 103 0.16 -9.37 0.00
CA LEU A 103 -0.14 -7.94 -0.10
C LEU A 103 -1.48 -7.62 0.56
N GLU A 104 -2.53 -8.31 0.18
CA GLU A 104 -3.87 -8.08 0.70
C GLU A 104 -3.97 -8.38 2.19
N THR A 105 -3.25 -9.40 2.69
CA THR A 105 -3.21 -9.72 4.12
C THR A 105 -2.65 -8.55 4.92
N LEU A 106 -1.57 -7.93 4.46
CA LEU A 106 -0.97 -6.76 5.11
C LEU A 106 -1.87 -5.52 5.01
N LEU A 107 -2.49 -5.29 3.85
CA LEU A 107 -3.42 -4.17 3.66
C LEU A 107 -4.66 -4.30 4.56
N ARG A 108 -5.27 -5.49 4.61
CA ARG A 108 -6.42 -5.76 5.49
C ARG A 108 -6.07 -5.55 6.96
N TRP A 109 -4.93 -6.09 7.41
CA TRP A 109 -4.46 -5.87 8.78
C TRP A 109 -4.31 -4.37 9.09
N ARG A 110 -3.70 -3.60 8.19
CA ARG A 110 -3.54 -2.14 8.35
C ARG A 110 -4.90 -1.45 8.46
N ASP A 111 -5.82 -1.77 7.56
CA ASP A 111 -7.13 -1.13 7.50
C ASP A 111 -7.96 -1.44 8.77
N ASP A 112 -7.94 -2.70 9.24
CA ASP A 112 -8.60 -3.11 10.48
C ASP A 112 -8.08 -2.33 11.70
N GLU A 113 -6.74 -2.20 11.82
CA GLU A 113 -6.11 -1.44 12.90
C GLU A 113 -6.43 0.06 12.83
N LEU A 114 -6.43 0.64 11.62
CA LEU A 114 -6.77 2.07 11.42
C LEU A 114 -8.24 2.35 11.76
N ILE A 115 -9.15 1.46 11.38
CA ILE A 115 -10.57 1.55 11.74
C ILE A 115 -10.72 1.48 13.26
N ALA A 116 -10.08 0.50 13.90
CA ALA A 116 -10.13 0.33 15.35
C ALA A 116 -9.55 1.55 16.11
N ALA A 117 -8.46 2.13 15.62
CA ALA A 117 -7.85 3.33 16.20
C ALA A 117 -8.73 4.58 16.02
N SER A 118 -9.48 4.67 14.92
CA SER A 118 -10.36 5.80 14.60
C SER A 118 -11.72 5.70 15.29
N ALA A 119 -12.18 4.50 15.61
CA ALA A 119 -13.45 4.25 16.29
C ALA A 119 -13.40 4.51 17.80
N ARG A 120 -12.21 4.67 18.39
CA ARG A 120 -12.08 5.09 19.79
C ARG A 120 -12.48 6.57 19.89
N PRO A 121 -13.52 6.93 20.66
CA PRO A 121 -13.81 8.32 20.89
C PRO A 121 -12.61 8.93 21.63
N ASN A 122 -12.05 10.01 21.07
CA ASN A 122 -11.30 10.99 21.85
C ASN A 122 -12.27 11.53 22.93
N HIS A 123 -12.33 10.85 24.07
CA HIS A 123 -13.08 11.27 25.24
C HIS A 123 -12.17 11.13 26.47
N GLU A 124 -11.24 12.07 26.58
CA GLU A 124 -11.26 12.88 27.78
C GLU A 124 -11.71 14.28 27.37
N PRO A 125 -12.91 14.74 27.75
CA PRO A 125 -13.13 16.17 27.79
C PRO A 125 -12.09 16.70 28.76
N ALA A 126 -11.10 17.45 28.26
CA ALA A 126 -10.24 18.26 29.09
C ALA A 126 -11.17 19.00 30.05
N THR A 127 -11.11 18.63 31.33
CA THR A 127 -11.89 19.21 32.41
C THR A 127 -11.62 20.70 32.38
N ARG A 128 -12.48 21.44 31.67
CA ARG A 128 -12.41 22.89 31.55
C ARG A 128 -12.49 23.40 32.98
N PHE A 129 -11.38 23.99 33.43
CA PHE A 129 -11.27 24.98 34.49
C PHE A 129 -12.56 25.13 35.30
N ALA A 130 -12.64 24.41 36.42
CA ALA A 130 -13.59 24.74 37.46
C ALA A 130 -13.33 26.20 37.85
N ALA A 131 -14.26 27.09 37.48
CA ALA A 131 -14.25 28.46 37.94
C ALA A 131 -14.31 28.44 39.48
N PRO A 132 -13.50 29.25 40.18
CA PRO A 132 -13.56 29.30 41.63
C PRO A 132 -14.94 29.83 42.05
N PRO A 133 -15.49 29.36 43.18
CA PRO A 133 -16.80 29.80 43.64
C PRO A 133 -16.78 31.31 43.91
N ALA A 134 -17.80 32.00 43.41
CA ALA A 134 -18.04 33.41 43.68
C ALA A 134 -18.18 33.62 45.20
N LYS A 135 -17.47 34.61 45.73
CA LYS A 135 -17.62 35.06 47.12
C LYS A 135 -19.06 35.54 47.31
N SER A 136 -19.77 34.88 48.22
CA SER A 136 -21.03 35.37 48.78
C SER A 136 -20.71 36.48 49.79
N GLU A 137 -21.05 37.73 49.44
CA GLU A 137 -21.20 38.82 50.40
C GLU A 137 -22.62 38.77 50.99
N SER A 138 -22.72 38.49 52.29
CA SER A 138 -23.66 39.09 53.26
C SER A 138 -23.38 38.50 54.64
#